data_AF-A0A7C6JFV6-F1
#
_entry.id   AF-A0A7C6JFV6-F1
#
_cell.length_a   1.000
_cell.length_b   1.000
_cell.length_c   1.000
_cell.angle_alpha   90.00
_cell.angle_beta   90.00
_cell.angle_gamma   90.00
#
_symmetry.space_group_name_H-M   'P 1'
#
loop_
_entity.id
_entity.type
_entity.pdbx_description
1 polymer ?
#
loop_
_entity_poly.entity_id
_entity_poly.type
_entity_poly.pdbx_seq_one_letter_code
_entity_poly.pdbx_strand_id
1 'polypeptide(L)' 'MADLMTREKYKDACRYRMRETFENLLEIWDPFYDEELITLNNIEETLDILQNTIDELEYFKEKISTTAKEKL' A
#
# COMPACT_ATOMS: atom_id res chain seq x y z
N MET A 1 16.89 -7.24 14.43
CA MET A 1 17.48 -6.76 13.17
C MET A 1 17.39 -5.24 13.18
N ALA A 2 18.51 -4.53 13.08
CA ALA A 2 18.50 -3.08 12.98
C ALA A 2 17.85 -2.69 11.65
N ASP A 3 16.91 -1.73 11.71
CA ASP A 3 16.22 -1.27 10.53
C ASP A 3 17.19 -0.48 9.64
N LEU A 4 17.50 -1.02 8.45
CA LEU A 4 18.50 -0.44 7.54
C LEU A 4 17.94 0.72 6.70
N MET A 5 16.63 0.99 6.80
CA MET A 5 15.96 2.01 5.99
C MET A 5 15.89 3.35 6.71
N THR A 6 16.23 4.42 5.98
CA THR A 6 16.12 5.79 6.48
C THR A 6 14.69 6.31 6.37
N ARG A 7 14.35 7.36 7.12
CA ARG A 7 13.04 8.04 7.03
C ARG A 7 12.63 8.38 5.58
N GLU A 8 13.56 8.84 4.75
CA GLU A 8 13.25 9.16 3.35
C GLU A 8 12.94 7.90 2.53
N LYS A 9 13.65 6.78 2.77
CA LYS A 9 13.33 5.49 2.14
C LYS A 9 11.93 5.00 2.51
N TYR A 10 11.47 5.22 3.74
CA TYR A 10 10.08 4.90 4.11
C TYR A 10 9.05 5.76 3.40
N LYS A 11 9.33 7.04 3.17
CA LYS A 11 8.43 7.89 2.38
C LYS A 11 8.37 7.44 0.92
N ASP A 12 9.51 7.04 0.36
CA ASP A 12 9.56 6.47 -0.98
C ASP A 12 8.81 5.14 -1.04
N ALA A 13 8.93 4.30 -0.02
CA ALA A 13 8.14 3.07 0.11
C ALA A 13 6.64 3.36 0.20
N CYS A 14 6.20 4.39 0.94
CA CYS A 14 4.80 4.84 0.92
C CYS A 14 4.33 5.18 -0.50
N ARG A 15 5.12 5.97 -1.25
CA ARG A 15 4.77 6.36 -2.62
C ARG A 15 4.68 5.15 -3.54
N TYR A 16 5.62 4.23 -3.43
CA TYR A 16 5.63 2.99 -4.20
C TYR A 16 4.40 2.14 -3.88
N ARG A 17 4.13 1.90 -2.58
CA ARG A 17 2.96 1.12 -2.13
C ARG A 17 1.67 1.71 -2.68
N MET A 18 1.48 3.02 -2.58
CA MET A 18 0.28 3.68 -3.13
C MET A 18 0.13 3.53 -4.64
N ARG A 19 1.24 3.53 -5.40
CA ARG A 19 1.21 3.31 -6.85
C ARG A 19 0.82 1.87 -7.16
N GLU A 20 1.45 0.90 -6.49
CA GLU A 20 1.17 -0.52 -6.68
C GLU A 20 -0.29 -0.85 -6.31
N THR A 21 -0.80 -0.34 -5.19
CA THR A 21 -2.21 -0.49 -4.81
C THR A 21 -3.14 0.04 -5.90
N PHE A 22 -2.83 1.21 -6.47
CA PHE A 22 -3.64 1.80 -7.53
C PHE A 22 -3.62 0.95 -8.81
N GLU A 23 -2.45 0.49 -9.23
CA GLU A 23 -2.29 -0.39 -10.39
C GLU A 23 -3.08 -1.69 -10.22
N ASN A 24 -2.97 -2.36 -9.06
CA ASN A 24 -3.72 -3.58 -8.77
C ASN A 24 -5.24 -3.36 -8.75
N LEU A 25 -5.70 -2.24 -8.19
CA LEU A 25 -7.13 -1.94 -8.19
C LEU A 25 -7.65 -1.60 -9.60
N LEU A 26 -6.85 -0.94 -10.43
CA LEU A 26 -7.22 -0.71 -11.83
C LEU A 26 -7.39 -2.04 -12.56
N GLU A 27 -6.49 -3.01 -12.39
CA GLU A 27 -6.61 -4.33 -13.02
C GLU A 27 -7.93 -5.05 -12.68
N ILE A 28 -8.49 -4.79 -11.49
CA ILE A 28 -9.75 -5.40 -11.03
C ILE A 28 -10.98 -4.64 -11.51
N TRP A 29 -10.92 -3.31 -11.52
CA TRP A 29 -12.11 -2.45 -11.64
C TRP A 29 -12.23 -1.70 -12.97
N ASP A 30 -11.16 -1.65 -13.77
CA ASP A 30 -11.18 -0.93 -15.03
C ASP A 30 -11.95 -1.76 -16.09
N PRO A 31 -13.07 -1.23 -16.62
CA PRO A 31 -13.93 -1.92 -17.58
C PRO A 31 -13.24 -2.19 -18.92
N PHE A 32 -12.08 -1.57 -19.19
CA PHE A 32 -11.26 -1.93 -20.34
C PHE A 32 -10.65 -3.33 -20.21
N TYR A 33 -10.59 -3.91 -19.01
CA TYR A 33 -10.07 -5.25 -18.75
C TYR A 33 -11.17 -6.32 -18.66
N ASP A 34 -12.37 -5.98 -18.17
CA ASP A 34 -13.53 -6.88 -18.20
C ASP A 34 -14.85 -6.07 -18.23
N GLU A 35 -15.60 -6.19 -19.32
CA GLU A 35 -16.74 -5.32 -19.64
C GLU A 35 -18.04 -5.77 -18.93
N GLU A 36 -18.08 -7.00 -18.39
CA GLU A 36 -19.27 -7.57 -17.75
C GLU A 36 -18.99 -8.19 -16.38
N LEU A 37 -19.65 -7.59 -15.37
CA LEU A 37 -19.92 -8.08 -14.01
C LEU A 37 -18.78 -7.99 -12.99
N ILE A 38 -18.86 -6.94 -12.17
CA ILE A 38 -18.32 -6.91 -10.81
C ILE A 38 -18.76 -8.19 -10.08
N THR A 39 -17.81 -9.05 -9.74
CA THR A 39 -18.06 -10.28 -8.99
C THR A 39 -17.81 -10.09 -7.49
N LEU A 40 -18.35 -11.00 -6.67
CA LEU A 40 -18.00 -11.06 -5.24
C LEU A 40 -16.48 -11.27 -5.04
N ASN A 41 -15.84 -12.04 -5.92
CA ASN A 41 -14.39 -12.28 -5.87
C ASN A 41 -13.60 -10.98 -6.07
N ASN A 42 -14.02 -10.10 -6.99
CA ASN A 42 -13.38 -8.80 -7.18
C ASN A 42 -13.49 -7.92 -5.91
N ILE A 43 -14.62 -7.98 -5.22
CA ILE A 43 -14.83 -7.25 -3.96
C ILE A 43 -13.92 -7.81 -2.86
N GLU A 44 -13.87 -9.13 -2.70
CA GLU A 44 -13.02 -9.80 -1.71
C GLU A 44 -11.53 -9.49 -1.95
N GLU A 45 -11.06 -9.64 -3.19
CA GLU A 45 -9.68 -9.33 -3.58
C GLU A 45 -9.33 -7.85 -3.35
N THR A 46 -10.26 -6.94 -3.63
CA THR A 46 -10.10 -5.52 -3.35
C THR A 46 -9.96 -5.23 -1.87
N LEU A 47 -10.78 -5.86 -1.03
CA LEU A 47 -10.69 -5.70 0.42
C LEU A 47 -9.34 -6.20 0.94
N ASP A 48 -8.85 -7.33 0.44
CA ASP A 48 -7.54 -7.87 0.81
C ASP A 48 -6.39 -6.94 0.39
N ILE A 49 -6.41 -6.41 -0.83
CA ILE A 49 -5.43 -5.43 -1.32
C ILE A 49 -5.43 -4.17 -0.45
N LEU A 50 -6.62 -3.64 -0.14
CA LEU A 50 -6.76 -2.43 0.67
C LEU A 50 -6.31 -2.67 2.11
N GLN A 51 -6.66 -3.81 2.72
CA GLN A 51 -6.22 -4.12 4.09
C GLN A 51 -4.70 -4.28 4.17
N ASN A 52 -4.09 -5.01 3.23
CA ASN A 52 -2.63 -5.11 3.16
C ASN A 52 -1.96 -3.74 2.98
N THR A 53 -2.55 -2.88 2.15
CA THR A 53 -2.08 -1.50 1.95
C THR A 53 -2.16 -0.69 3.24
N ILE A 54 -3.26 -0.79 3.97
CA ILE A 54 -3.45 -0.11 5.26
C ILE A 54 -2.36 -0.57 6.24
N ASP A 55 -2.20 -1.87 6.42
CA ASP A 55 -1.24 -2.45 7.37
C ASP A 55 0.20 -1.96 7.09
N GLU A 56 0.59 -1.93 5.82
CA GLU A 56 1.91 -1.43 5.43
C GLU A 56 2.07 0.08 5.64
N LEU A 57 1.05 0.88 5.32
CA LEU A 57 1.09 2.32 5.58
C LEU A 57 1.15 2.61 7.08
N GLU A 58 0.50 1.82 7.92
CA GLU A 58 0.62 1.93 9.37
C GLU A 58 2.03 1.61 9.86
N TYR A 59 2.64 0.55 9.34
CA TYR A 59 4.04 0.23 9.60
C TYR A 59 4.98 1.36 9.16
N PHE A 60 4.83 1.91 7.95
CA PHE A 60 5.67 3.03 7.50
C PHE A 60 5.45 4.29 8.34
N LYS A 61 4.21 4.59 8.73
CA LYS A 61 3.87 5.70 9.64
C LYS A 61 4.59 5.57 10.97
N GLU A 62 4.59 4.38 11.56
CA GLU A 62 5.33 4.09 12.79
C GLU A 62 6.83 4.34 12.61
N LYS A 63 7.42 3.81 11.54
CA LYS A 63 8.86 3.92 11.26
C LYS A 63 9.32 5.35 10.97
N ILE A 64 8.55 6.11 10.21
CA ILE A 64 8.80 7.53 9.96
C ILE A 64 8.75 8.34 11.26
N SER A 65 7.84 8.00 12.17
CA SER A 65 7.64 8.70 13.43
C SER A 65 8.70 8.36 14.47
N THR A 66 9.15 7.11 14.52
CA THR A 66 10.20 6.64 15.44
C THR A 66 11.59 7.09 15.00
N THR A 67 11.91 7.02 13.70
CA THR A 67 13.19 7.52 13.14
C THR A 67 13.36 9.04 13.36
N ALA A 68 12.24 9.79 13.48
CA ALA A 68 12.30 11.22 13.80
C ALA A 68 12.70 11.50 15.26
N LYS A 69 12.41 10.59 16.19
CA LYS A 69 12.73 10.74 17.63
C LYS A 69 14.17 10.39 17.96
N GLU A 70 14.81 9.52 17.18
CA GLU A 70 16.22 9.12 17.40
C GLU A 70 17.25 10.18 16.95
N LYS A 71 16.81 11.26 16.30
CA LYS A 71 17.67 12.37 15.83
C LYS A 71 17.58 13.64 16.69
N LEU A 72 16.89 13.61 17.82
CA LEU A 72 16.83 14.67 18.85
C LEU A 72 17.68 14.26 20.06
#